data_AF-A0A182SBW5-F1
#
_entry.id   AF-A0A182SBW5-F1
#
_cell.length_a   1.000
_cell.length_b   1.000
_cell.length_c   1.000
_cell.angle_alpha   90.00
_cell.angle_beta   90.00
_cell.angle_gamma   90.00
#
_symmetry.space_group_name_H-M   'P 1'
#
loop_
_entity.id
_entity.type
_entity.pdbx_description
1 polymer ?
#
loop_
_entity_poly.entity_id
_entity_poly.type
_entity_poly.pdbx_seq_one_letter_code
_entity_poly.pdbx_strand_id
1 'polypeptide(L)'
;MPSISRLQRMVEAAWAQGFDIQGSEQLGCKLYNTRKWIGATEIVTVLSWLRIRCELVDFHRPTSSDGRHPELFNWVLRYFEEPRIHTPPLYLQHQGHSRTIVGIEQRTSGLSLLVLDPSHGPRQVAALGSSQDSLRLIRKNSAAMRAPQYQVVAVKGLIDTEDQYQDHIGVDNCF
;
A
#
# COMPACT_ATOMS: atom_id res chain seq x y z
N MET A 1 -14.65 10.51 -0.46
CA MET A 1 -13.18 10.52 -0.62
C MET A 1 -12.63 11.88 -0.23
N PRO A 2 -11.67 11.97 0.71
CA PRO A 2 -11.04 13.23 1.07
C PRO A 2 -10.17 13.78 -0.07
N SER A 3 -9.98 15.10 -0.14
CA SER A 3 -9.00 15.72 -1.03
C SER A 3 -7.57 15.48 -0.51
N ILE A 4 -6.55 15.66 -1.37
CA ILE A 4 -5.14 15.58 -0.95
C ILE A 4 -4.84 16.51 0.23
N SER A 5 -5.30 17.76 0.19
CA SER A 5 -5.11 18.70 1.30
C SER A 5 -5.79 18.25 2.59
N ARG A 6 -6.94 17.56 2.50
CA ARG A 6 -7.59 16.98 3.68
C ARG A 6 -6.80 15.79 4.21
N LEU A 7 -6.29 14.92 3.34
CA LEU A 7 -5.40 13.81 3.73
C LEU A 7 -4.14 14.31 4.44
N GLN A 8 -3.48 15.34 3.91
CA GLN A 8 -2.31 15.95 4.56
C GLN A 8 -2.62 16.40 6.00
N ARG A 9 -3.77 17.06 6.22
CA ARG A 9 -4.19 17.46 7.58
C ARG A 9 -4.57 16.27 8.46
N MET A 10 -5.10 15.20 7.90
CA MET A 10 -5.41 13.98 8.66
C MET A 10 -4.13 13.30 9.16
N VAL A 11 -3.08 13.24 8.34
CA VAL A 11 -1.76 12.76 8.76
C VAL A 11 -1.21 13.64 9.90
N GLU A 12 -1.22 14.96 9.74
CA GLU A 12 -0.77 15.87 10.80
C GLU A 12 -1.58 15.75 12.10
N ALA A 13 -2.90 15.52 11.99
CA ALA A 13 -3.76 15.30 13.16
C ALA A 13 -3.45 13.97 13.86
N ALA A 14 -3.13 12.92 13.12
CA ALA A 14 -2.67 11.65 13.67
C ALA A 14 -1.32 11.82 14.40
N TRP A 15 -0.36 12.51 13.78
CA TRP A 15 0.92 12.84 14.43
C TRP A 15 0.75 13.62 15.73
N ALA A 16 -0.15 14.62 15.74
CA ALA A 16 -0.46 15.39 16.95
C ALA A 16 -1.06 14.54 18.08
N GLN A 17 -1.59 13.35 17.77
CA GLN A 17 -2.10 12.37 18.75
C GLN A 17 -1.08 11.29 19.13
N GLY A 18 0.17 11.39 18.69
CA GLY A 18 1.23 10.45 19.09
C GLY A 18 1.45 9.28 18.14
N PHE A 19 0.79 9.23 16.99
CA PHE A 19 1.07 8.22 15.97
C PHE A 19 2.35 8.59 15.23
N ASP A 20 3.24 7.62 14.99
CA ASP A 20 4.38 7.72 14.06
C ASP A 20 5.17 9.04 14.18
N ILE A 21 5.63 9.35 15.39
CA ILE A 21 6.38 10.58 15.66
C ILE A 21 7.68 10.63 14.84
N GLN A 22 8.35 9.49 14.67
CA GLN A 22 9.53 9.40 13.84
C GLN A 22 9.24 9.74 12.37
N GLY A 23 8.16 9.20 11.77
CA GLY A 23 7.74 9.55 10.41
C GLY A 23 7.37 11.02 10.27
N SER A 24 6.72 11.60 11.31
CA SER A 24 6.46 13.03 11.40
C SER A 24 7.75 13.86 11.34
N GLU A 25 8.76 13.52 12.15
CA GLU A 25 10.05 14.20 12.20
C GLU A 25 10.81 14.12 10.88
N GLN A 26 10.81 12.94 10.22
CA GLN A 26 11.42 12.76 8.90
C GLN A 26 10.81 13.68 7.84
N LEU A 27 9.53 13.99 7.99
CA LEU A 27 8.79 14.92 7.14
C LEU A 27 8.74 16.34 7.71
N GLY A 28 9.58 16.68 8.69
CA GLY A 28 9.67 18.02 9.28
C GLY A 28 8.35 18.47 9.92
N CYS A 29 7.61 17.52 10.49
CA CYS A 29 6.34 17.68 11.21
C CYS A 29 5.26 18.47 10.43
N LYS A 30 5.31 18.43 9.09
CA LYS A 30 4.41 19.23 8.24
C LYS A 30 4.23 18.63 6.85
N LEU A 31 2.97 18.37 6.50
CA LEU A 31 2.53 17.93 5.17
C LEU A 31 1.55 18.90 4.52
N TYR A 32 0.70 19.57 5.28
CA TYR A 32 -0.33 20.45 4.74
C TYR A 32 0.30 21.57 3.91
N ASN A 33 -0.22 21.72 2.70
CA ASN A 33 0.27 22.69 1.71
C ASN A 33 1.75 22.47 1.33
N THR A 34 2.21 21.22 1.34
CA THR A 34 3.51 20.81 0.80
C THR A 34 3.34 19.86 -0.39
N ARG A 35 4.46 19.55 -1.06
CA ARG A 35 4.55 18.51 -2.10
C ARG A 35 5.45 17.34 -1.66
N LYS A 36 5.64 17.17 -0.36
CA LYS A 36 6.44 16.07 0.18
C LYS A 36 5.80 14.75 -0.23
N TRP A 37 6.65 13.80 -0.61
CA TRP A 37 6.21 12.44 -0.86
C TRP A 37 5.92 11.78 0.48
N ILE A 38 4.90 10.95 0.49
CA ILE A 38 4.53 10.09 1.61
C ILE A 38 4.72 8.63 1.19
N GLY A 39 4.87 7.76 2.17
CA GLY A 39 5.07 6.33 1.98
C GLY A 39 4.01 5.48 2.70
N ALA A 40 4.33 4.20 2.85
CA ALA A 40 3.45 3.24 3.51
C ALA A 40 3.18 3.58 4.98
N THR A 41 4.16 4.19 5.67
CA THR A 41 4.06 4.64 7.07
C THR A 41 2.93 5.64 7.27
N GLU A 42 2.86 6.71 6.46
CA GLU A 42 1.77 7.70 6.57
C GLU A 42 0.39 7.10 6.24
N ILE A 43 0.33 6.08 5.38
CA ILE A 43 -0.91 5.35 5.11
C ILE A 43 -1.35 4.56 6.35
N VAL A 44 -0.43 3.81 6.99
CA VAL A 44 -0.70 3.10 8.24
C VAL A 44 -1.13 4.09 9.32
N THR A 45 -0.42 5.21 9.47
CA THR A 45 -0.71 6.27 10.44
C THR A 45 -2.14 6.79 10.33
N VAL A 46 -2.59 7.16 9.12
CA VAL A 46 -3.96 7.65 8.92
C VAL A 46 -4.99 6.55 9.12
N LEU A 47 -4.74 5.34 8.63
CA LEU A 47 -5.69 4.24 8.79
C LEU A 47 -5.86 3.84 10.26
N SER A 48 -4.76 3.69 11.00
CA SER A 48 -4.78 3.40 12.44
C SER A 48 -5.49 4.50 13.23
N TRP A 49 -5.22 5.78 12.93
CA TRP A 49 -5.92 6.92 13.53
C TRP A 49 -7.44 6.89 13.27
N LEU A 50 -7.86 6.40 12.09
CA LEU A 50 -9.26 6.18 11.74
C LEU A 50 -9.85 4.86 12.30
N ARG A 51 -9.14 4.17 13.20
CA ARG A 51 -9.52 2.86 13.75
C ARG A 51 -9.63 1.74 12.72
N ILE A 52 -8.80 1.79 11.69
CA ILE A 52 -8.68 0.75 10.68
C ILE A 52 -7.39 -0.03 10.94
N ARG A 53 -7.53 -1.28 11.36
CA ARG A 53 -6.39 -2.16 11.61
C ARG A 53 -5.73 -2.53 10.30
N CYS A 54 -4.42 -2.29 10.21
CA CYS A 54 -3.62 -2.57 9.03
C CYS A 54 -2.41 -3.44 9.35
N GLU A 55 -1.90 -4.11 8.32
CA GLU A 55 -0.65 -4.87 8.34
C GLU A 55 0.29 -4.25 7.31
N LEU A 56 1.45 -3.77 7.76
CA LEU A 56 2.54 -3.30 6.91
C LEU A 56 3.55 -4.44 6.76
N VAL A 57 3.77 -4.88 5.52
CA VAL A 57 4.73 -5.94 5.19
C VAL A 57 5.85 -5.34 4.36
N ASP A 58 7.08 -5.48 4.86
CA ASP A 58 8.28 -5.00 4.18
C ASP A 58 9.02 -6.13 3.47
N PHE A 59 9.03 -6.07 2.14
CA PHE A 59 9.86 -6.87 1.26
C PHE A 59 11.16 -6.10 1.00
N HIS A 60 11.99 -6.01 2.03
CA HIS A 60 13.19 -5.18 2.11
C HIS A 60 14.29 -5.49 1.07
N ARG A 61 14.21 -6.66 0.42
CA ARG A 61 15.12 -7.09 -0.66
C ARG A 61 14.46 -8.14 -1.56
N PRO A 62 14.94 -8.35 -2.80
CA PRO A 62 14.51 -9.47 -3.62
C PRO A 62 14.77 -10.81 -2.93
N THR A 63 13.82 -11.75 -3.07
CA THR A 63 13.92 -13.10 -2.50
C THR A 63 14.34 -14.17 -3.51
N SER A 64 14.65 -13.76 -4.74
CA SER A 64 15.24 -14.60 -5.79
C SER A 64 16.59 -14.04 -6.24
N SER A 65 17.52 -14.92 -6.62
CA SER A 65 18.88 -14.57 -7.06
C SER A 65 18.92 -13.70 -8.32
N ASP A 66 17.85 -13.70 -9.12
CA ASP A 66 17.70 -12.90 -10.34
C ASP A 66 17.03 -11.53 -10.10
N GLY A 67 16.98 -11.09 -8.83
CA GLY A 67 16.45 -9.78 -8.44
C GLY A 67 14.92 -9.68 -8.49
N ARG A 68 14.21 -10.82 -8.50
CA ARG A 68 12.74 -10.85 -8.41
C ARG A 68 12.26 -11.07 -6.97
N HIS A 69 10.97 -10.80 -6.76
CA HIS A 69 10.30 -10.91 -5.45
C HIS A 69 9.21 -12.02 -5.44
N PRO A 70 9.56 -13.31 -5.56
CA PRO A 70 8.55 -14.38 -5.51
C PRO A 70 7.74 -14.37 -4.21
N GLU A 71 8.35 -14.02 -3.08
CA GLU A 71 7.65 -13.96 -1.79
C GLU A 71 6.60 -12.85 -1.71
N LEU A 72 6.82 -11.71 -2.39
CA LEU A 72 5.78 -10.68 -2.56
C LEU A 72 4.56 -11.26 -3.28
N PHE A 73 4.77 -11.97 -4.39
CA PHE A 73 3.67 -12.55 -5.16
C PHE A 73 2.95 -13.65 -4.38
N ASN A 74 3.69 -14.51 -3.67
CA ASN A 74 3.13 -15.56 -2.83
C ASN A 74 2.35 -15.01 -1.63
N TRP A 75 2.84 -13.93 -1.02
CA TRP A 75 2.12 -13.24 0.05
C TRP A 75 0.81 -12.63 -0.47
N VAL A 76 0.84 -11.95 -1.62
CA VAL A 76 -0.36 -11.38 -2.24
C VAL A 76 -1.35 -12.48 -2.64
N LEU A 77 -0.87 -13.62 -3.16
CA LEU A 77 -1.70 -14.79 -3.47
C LEU A 77 -2.49 -15.24 -2.23
N ARG A 78 -1.78 -15.53 -1.13
CA ARG A 78 -2.41 -15.94 0.14
C ARG A 78 -3.40 -14.91 0.66
N TYR A 79 -3.08 -13.61 0.54
CA TYR A 79 -3.98 -12.54 0.97
C TYR A 79 -5.33 -12.55 0.21
N PHE A 80 -5.32 -12.78 -1.11
CA PHE A 80 -6.53 -12.80 -1.92
C PHE A 80 -7.25 -14.16 -1.92
N GLU A 81 -6.57 -15.25 -1.57
CA GLU A 81 -7.17 -16.58 -1.40
C GLU A 81 -7.91 -16.73 -0.07
N GLU A 82 -7.51 -15.98 0.96
CA GLU A 82 -8.15 -16.05 2.27
C GLU A 82 -9.63 -15.64 2.18
N PRO A 83 -10.59 -16.50 2.60
CA PRO A 83 -12.01 -16.20 2.48
C PRO A 83 -12.40 -15.01 3.36
N ARG A 84 -12.94 -13.95 2.74
CA ARG A 84 -13.45 -12.76 3.41
C ARG A 84 -14.73 -12.28 2.75
N ILE A 85 -15.62 -11.64 3.53
CA ILE A 85 -16.83 -11.01 2.98
C ILE A 85 -16.45 -9.96 1.93
N HIS A 86 -15.40 -9.19 2.23
CA HIS A 86 -14.79 -8.24 1.32
C HIS A 86 -13.28 -8.30 1.47
N THR A 87 -12.56 -8.32 0.34
CA THR A 87 -11.10 -8.28 0.31
C THR A 87 -10.67 -6.90 -0.20
N PRO A 88 -10.20 -5.99 0.68
CA PRO A 88 -9.73 -4.68 0.26
C PRO A 88 -8.52 -4.78 -0.67
N PRO A 89 -8.32 -3.80 -1.57
CA PRO A 89 -7.09 -3.70 -2.33
C PRO A 89 -5.89 -3.41 -1.40
N LEU A 90 -4.69 -3.66 -1.91
CA LEU A 90 -3.45 -3.44 -1.18
C LEU A 90 -2.76 -2.17 -1.67
N TYR A 91 -2.27 -1.35 -0.75
CA TYR A 91 -1.32 -0.28 -1.08
C TYR A 91 0.06 -0.90 -1.33
N LEU A 92 0.75 -0.48 -2.39
CA LEU A 92 2.06 -0.99 -2.77
C LEU A 92 3.02 0.19 -2.98
N GLN A 93 4.05 0.25 -2.16
CA GLN A 93 5.12 1.25 -2.23
C GLN A 93 6.40 0.63 -2.77
N HIS A 94 7.14 1.39 -3.56
CA HIS A 94 8.59 1.24 -3.69
C HIS A 94 9.23 2.63 -3.71
N GLN A 95 10.56 2.71 -3.78
CA GLN A 95 11.22 4.01 -3.86
C GLN A 95 10.68 4.82 -5.04
N GLY A 96 10.15 6.00 -4.72
CA GLY A 96 9.70 7.02 -5.66
C GLY A 96 8.34 6.82 -6.32
N HIS A 97 7.60 5.75 -6.02
CA HIS A 97 6.24 5.58 -6.55
C HIS A 97 5.37 4.63 -5.72
N SER A 98 4.06 4.88 -5.75
CA SER A 98 3.05 4.07 -5.08
C SER A 98 1.98 3.61 -6.06
N ARG A 99 1.46 2.41 -5.86
CA ARG A 99 0.45 1.77 -6.71
C ARG A 99 -0.55 1.01 -5.85
N THR A 100 -1.60 0.49 -6.47
CA THR A 100 -2.64 -0.28 -5.78
C THR A 100 -2.81 -1.65 -6.40
N ILE A 101 -2.61 -2.72 -5.63
CA ILE A 101 -2.88 -4.09 -6.08
C ILE A 101 -4.37 -4.39 -5.84
N VAL A 102 -5.09 -4.74 -6.88
CA VAL A 102 -6.54 -5.05 -6.83
C VAL A 102 -6.85 -6.53 -7.01
N GLY A 103 -5.83 -7.34 -7.27
CA GLY A 103 -5.96 -8.79 -7.40
C GLY A 103 -4.70 -9.45 -7.91
N ILE A 104 -4.79 -10.76 -8.12
CA ILE A 104 -3.72 -11.61 -8.61
C ILE A 104 -4.30 -12.70 -9.51
N GLU A 105 -3.62 -12.97 -10.62
CA GLU A 105 -3.94 -14.07 -11.53
C GLU A 105 -2.90 -15.19 -11.35
N GLN A 106 -3.37 -16.42 -11.17
CA GLN A 106 -2.54 -17.62 -11.27
C GLN A 106 -2.79 -18.29 -12.63
N ARG A 107 -1.73 -18.38 -13.44
CA ARG A 107 -1.75 -19.05 -14.75
C ARG A 107 -0.69 -20.14 -14.77
N THR A 108 -0.73 -21.01 -15.78
CA THR A 108 0.33 -22.01 -16.03
C THR A 108 1.71 -21.38 -16.19
N SER A 109 1.76 -20.13 -16.68
CA SER A 109 2.99 -19.34 -16.82
C SER A 109 3.47 -18.66 -15.53
N GLY A 110 2.73 -18.78 -14.42
CA GLY A 110 3.05 -18.21 -13.12
C GLY A 110 2.06 -17.14 -12.65
N LEU A 111 2.48 -16.39 -11.62
CA LEU A 111 1.67 -15.37 -10.96
C LEU A 111 1.81 -14.01 -11.65
N SER A 112 0.70 -13.27 -11.74
CA SER A 112 0.68 -11.88 -12.21
C SER A 112 -0.21 -11.02 -11.32
N LEU A 113 0.33 -9.91 -10.82
CA LEU A 113 -0.44 -8.93 -10.05
C LEU A 113 -1.32 -8.10 -10.98
N LEU A 114 -2.51 -7.72 -10.51
CA LEU A 114 -3.35 -6.71 -11.13
C LEU A 114 -3.15 -5.39 -10.39
N VAL A 115 -2.43 -4.46 -11.02
CA VAL A 115 -1.94 -3.23 -10.37
C VAL A 115 -2.50 -2.00 -11.07
N LEU A 116 -3.24 -1.18 -10.32
CA LEU A 116 -3.63 0.16 -10.72
C LEU A 116 -2.52 1.15 -10.40
N ASP A 117 -2.25 2.05 -11.35
CA ASP A 117 -1.21 3.07 -11.24
C ASP A 117 -1.86 4.46 -11.35
N PRO A 118 -1.68 5.35 -10.35
CA PRO A 118 -2.23 6.70 -10.39
C PRO A 118 -1.64 7.57 -11.52
N SER A 119 -0.54 7.15 -12.15
CA SER A 119 0.03 7.82 -13.33
C SER A 119 -0.72 7.49 -14.63
N HIS A 120 -1.63 6.51 -14.63
CA HIS A 120 -2.44 6.22 -15.81
C HIS A 120 -3.52 7.30 -16.02
N GLY A 121 -3.58 7.85 -17.23
CA GLY A 121 -4.57 8.87 -17.58
C GLY A 121 -5.99 8.29 -17.76
N PRO A 122 -7.04 9.13 -17.70
CA PRO A 122 -8.44 8.67 -17.79
C PRO A 122 -8.75 7.82 -19.02
N ARG A 123 -8.14 8.12 -20.17
CA ARG A 123 -8.34 7.35 -21.41
C ARG A 123 -7.79 5.92 -21.32
N GLN A 124 -6.65 5.74 -20.67
CA GLN A 124 -6.04 4.42 -20.47
C GLN A 124 -6.89 3.59 -19.51
N VAL A 125 -7.41 4.21 -18.45
CA VAL A 125 -8.30 3.56 -17.48
C VAL A 125 -9.64 3.22 -18.12
N ALA A 126 -10.24 4.12 -18.92
CA ALA A 126 -11.51 3.87 -19.60
C ALA A 126 -11.45 2.70 -20.61
N ALA A 127 -10.26 2.39 -21.12
CA ALA A 127 -10.05 1.23 -21.99
C ALA A 127 -9.95 -0.09 -21.22
N LEU A 128 -9.78 -0.08 -19.89
CA LEU A 128 -9.69 -1.31 -19.09
C LEU A 128 -10.98 -2.14 -19.23
N GLY A 129 -10.82 -3.43 -19.51
CA GLY A 129 -11.95 -4.35 -19.73
C GLY A 129 -12.58 -4.29 -21.13
N SER A 130 -12.21 -3.32 -21.97
CA SER A 130 -12.68 -3.27 -23.37
C SER A 130 -12.08 -4.37 -24.25
N SER A 131 -10.91 -4.90 -23.89
CA SER A 131 -10.27 -6.02 -24.58
C SER A 131 -9.30 -6.76 -23.65
N GLN A 132 -8.88 -7.98 -24.03
CA GLN A 132 -7.81 -8.67 -23.28
C GLN A 132 -6.48 -7.90 -23.29
N ASP A 133 -6.22 -7.12 -24.34
CA ASP A 133 -5.00 -6.33 -24.45
C ASP A 133 -5.00 -5.13 -23.51
N SER A 134 -6.17 -4.60 -23.14
CA SER A 134 -6.24 -3.51 -22.16
C SER A 134 -5.85 -3.96 -20.75
N LEU A 135 -6.01 -5.25 -20.42
CA LEU A 135 -5.53 -5.81 -19.16
C LEU A 135 -3.99 -5.85 -19.05
N ARG A 136 -3.26 -5.78 -20.17
CA ARG A 136 -1.79 -5.71 -20.15
C ARG A 136 -1.28 -4.48 -19.41
N LEU A 137 -2.08 -3.40 -19.38
CA LEU A 137 -1.73 -2.16 -18.68
C LEU A 137 -1.56 -2.39 -17.16
N ILE A 138 -2.45 -3.19 -16.58
CA ILE A 138 -2.51 -3.45 -15.14
C ILE A 138 -1.82 -4.76 -14.74
N ARG A 139 -1.63 -5.70 -15.67
CA ARG A 139 -0.98 -6.99 -15.39
C ARG A 139 0.53 -6.80 -15.22
N LYS A 140 1.05 -7.04 -14.02
CA LYS A 140 2.48 -7.01 -13.69
C LYS A 140 2.95 -8.39 -13.26
N ASN A 141 3.73 -9.03 -14.12
CA ASN A 141 4.39 -10.29 -13.80
C ASN A 141 5.68 -10.06 -12.99
N SER A 142 6.33 -11.14 -12.58
CA SER A 142 7.58 -11.08 -11.79
C SER A 142 8.72 -10.33 -12.49
N ALA A 143 8.75 -10.31 -13.83
CA ALA A 143 9.75 -9.57 -14.59
C ALA A 143 9.55 -8.05 -14.54
N ALA A 144 8.32 -7.58 -14.32
CA ALA A 144 7.95 -6.17 -14.26
C ALA A 144 8.12 -5.54 -12.86
N MET A 145 8.48 -6.34 -11.84
CA MET A 145 8.56 -5.93 -10.43
C MET A 145 9.97 -6.17 -9.89
N ARG A 146 10.89 -5.22 -10.14
CA ARG A 146 12.33 -5.34 -9.88
C ARG A 146 12.93 -4.24 -9.00
N ALA A 147 12.09 -3.44 -8.33
CA ALA A 147 12.63 -2.46 -7.38
C ALA A 147 13.38 -3.20 -6.26
N PRO A 148 14.41 -2.58 -5.65
CA PRO A 148 15.18 -3.21 -4.58
C PRO A 148 14.30 -3.61 -3.38
N GLN A 149 13.30 -2.80 -3.06
CA GLN A 149 12.41 -2.99 -1.92
C GLN A 149 10.97 -2.66 -2.32
N TYR A 150 10.04 -3.38 -1.70
CA TYR A 150 8.60 -3.09 -1.75
C TYR A 150 8.01 -3.12 -0.35
N GLN A 151 7.10 -2.20 -0.05
CA GLN A 151 6.27 -2.28 1.14
C GLN A 151 4.80 -2.43 0.73
N VAL A 152 4.05 -3.23 1.47
CA VAL A 152 2.63 -3.46 1.22
C VAL A 152 1.84 -3.12 2.46
N VAL A 153 0.75 -2.34 2.33
CA VAL A 153 -0.23 -2.13 3.40
C VAL A 153 -1.51 -2.87 3.07
N ALA A 154 -1.91 -3.77 3.97
CA ALA A 154 -3.17 -4.48 3.93
C ALA A 154 -4.11 -4.02 5.04
N VAL A 155 -5.38 -3.79 4.70
CA VAL A 155 -6.43 -3.59 5.71
C VAL A 155 -6.86 -4.97 6.25
N LYS A 156 -6.86 -5.12 7.58
CA LYS A 156 -7.13 -6.39 8.30
C LYS A 156 -8.37 -6.33 9.20
N GLY A 157 -9.08 -5.21 9.22
CA GLY A 157 -10.31 -5.03 9.98
C GLY A 157 -10.39 -3.68 10.67
N LEU A 158 -11.18 -3.63 11.74
CA LEU A 158 -11.34 -2.45 12.59
C LEU A 158 -10.58 -2.62 13.91
N ILE A 159 -10.28 -1.50 14.52
CA ILE A 159 -9.78 -1.38 15.90
C ILE A 159 -11.00 -1.07 16.76
N ASP A 160 -11.47 -2.07 17.54
CA ASP A 160 -12.77 -2.00 18.20
C ASP A 160 -12.67 -1.53 19.66
N THR A 161 -11.49 -1.69 20.29
CA THR A 161 -11.28 -1.31 21.69
C THR A 161 -10.30 -0.15 21.85
N GLU A 162 -10.41 0.59 22.96
CA GLU A 162 -9.44 1.63 23.30
C GLU A 162 -8.04 1.05 23.51
N ASP A 163 -7.91 -0.12 24.15
CA ASP A 163 -6.60 -0.75 24.38
C ASP A 163 -5.88 -1.03 23.07
N GLN A 164 -6.59 -1.61 22.09
CA GLN A 164 -6.03 -1.83 20.75
C GLN A 164 -5.67 -0.51 20.08
N TYR A 165 -6.46 0.55 20.28
CA TYR A 165 -6.16 1.87 19.71
C TYR A 165 -4.91 2.50 20.35
N GLN A 166 -4.73 2.33 21.66
CA GLN A 166 -3.53 2.78 22.38
C GLN A 166 -2.28 2.01 21.96
N ASP A 167 -2.38 0.72 21.62
CA ASP A 167 -1.28 -0.08 21.08
C ASP A 167 -0.73 0.48 19.75
N HIS A 168 -1.47 1.37 19.08
CA HIS A 168 -1.01 2.04 17.85
C HIS A 168 -0.45 3.46 18.11
N ILE A 169 -0.56 3.97 19.34
CA ILE A 169 -0.06 5.29 19.74
C ILE A 169 1.34 5.09 20.36
N GLY A 170 2.33 5.87 19.92
CA GLY A 170 3.71 5.77 20.42
C GLY A 170 4.48 4.54 19.93
N VAL A 171 3.90 3.71 19.06
CA VAL A 171 4.67 2.71 18.32
C VAL A 171 5.42 3.42 17.20
N ASP A 172 6.74 3.48 17.36
CA ASP A 172 7.61 3.81 16.25
C ASP A 172 7.50 2.67 15.23
N ASN A 173 6.96 2.96 14.06
CA ASN A 173 7.02 2.06 12.90
C ASN A 173 8.46 2.03 12.37
N CYS A 174 9.42 1.62 13.22
CA CYS A 174 10.81 1.42 12.85
C CYS A 174 10.89 0.23 11.89
N PHE A 175 11.00 0.51 10.59
CA PHE A 175 11.33 -0.46 9.54
C PHE A 175 12.54 0.06 8.75
#